data_AF-A0A382EMB6-F1
#
_entry.id   AF-A0A382EMB6-F1
#
_cell.length_a   1.000
_cell.length_b   1.000
_cell.length_c   1.000
_cell.angle_alpha   90.00
_cell.angle_beta   90.00
_cell.angle_gamma   90.00
#
_symmetry.space_group_name_H-M   'P 1'
#
loop_
_entity.id
_entity.type
_entity.pdbx_description
1 polymer ?
#
loop_
_entity_poly.entity_id
_entity_poly.type
_entity_poly.pdbx_seq_one_letter_code
_entity_poly.pdbx_strand_id
1 'polypeptide(L)' 'DKTILKAYHEALELYRNQDWDKAKDAFKAADELEDMFPGRKSNPSRVYIPRCDHWKANPPGDDWDGVWTLTSK' A
#
# COMPACT_ATOMS: atom_id res chain seq x y z
N ASP A 1 -9.72 5.93 18.53
CA ASP A 1 -8.28 5.56 18.48
C ASP A 1 -7.92 4.87 17.17
N LYS A 2 -7.04 5.51 16.40
CA LYS A 2 -6.45 4.93 15.18
C LYS A 2 -5.22 4.13 15.61
N THR A 3 -5.19 2.84 15.30
CA THR A 3 -4.02 1.98 15.54
C THR A 3 -3.36 1.68 14.20
N ILE A 4 -2.06 1.36 14.23
CA ILE A 4 -1.31 0.89 13.06
C ILE A 4 -2.07 -0.20 12.29
N LEU A 5 -2.60 -1.21 12.99
CA LEU A 5 -3.35 -2.31 12.36
C LEU A 5 -4.62 -1.82 11.64
N LYS A 6 -5.38 -0.89 12.26
CA LYS A 6 -6.57 -0.33 11.63
C LYS A 6 -6.22 0.53 10.41
N ALA A 7 -5.20 1.39 10.53
CA ALA A 7 -4.75 2.24 9.44
C ALA A 7 -4.25 1.43 8.24
N TYR A 8 -3.46 0.38 8.51
CA TYR A 8 -2.92 -0.48 7.47
C TYR A 8 -4.00 -1.33 6.80
N HIS A 9 -4.99 -1.84 7.55
CA HIS A 9 -6.13 -2.56 6.97
C HIS A 9 -7.00 -1.66 6.09
N GLU A 10 -7.29 -0.44 6.52
CA GLU A 10 -8.01 0.56 5.71
C GLU A 10 -7.27 0.82 4.38
N ALA A 11 -5.95 0.98 4.44
CA ALA A 11 -5.14 1.17 3.23
C ALA A 11 -5.18 -0.04 2.29
N LEU A 12 -5.17 -1.27 2.83
CA LEU A 12 -5.29 -2.50 2.05
C LEU A 12 -6.67 -2.67 1.40
N GLU A 13 -7.75 -2.29 2.09
CA GLU A 13 -9.11 -2.32 1.53
C GLU A 13 -9.20 -1.38 0.32
N LEU A 14 -8.70 -0.15 0.47
CA LEU A 14 -8.64 0.83 -0.63
C LEU A 14 -7.77 0.31 -1.80
N TYR A 15 -6.62 -0.29 -1.49
CA TYR A 15 -5.72 -0.86 -2.50
C TYR A 15 -6.41 -1.98 -3.29
N ARG A 16 -7.11 -2.89 -2.62
CA ARG A 16 -7.85 -3.98 -3.28
C ARG A 16 -9.04 -3.49 -4.09
N ASN A 17 -9.64 -2.38 -3.68
CA ASN A 17 -10.71 -1.71 -4.43
C ASN A 17 -10.18 -0.86 -5.60
N GLN A 18 -8.88 -0.89 -5.88
CA GLN A 18 -8.24 -0.09 -6.93
C GLN A 18 -8.37 1.44 -6.74
N ASP A 19 -8.65 1.87 -5.50
CA ASP A 19 -8.75 3.27 -5.10
C ASP A 19 -7.35 3.84 -4.82
N TRP A 20 -6.48 3.87 -5.86
CA TRP A 20 -5.03 4.05 -5.71
C TRP A 20 -4.59 5.31 -4.96
N ASP A 21 -5.24 6.45 -5.23
CA ASP A 21 -4.90 7.71 -4.58
C ASP A 21 -5.22 7.67 -3.08
N LYS A 22 -6.41 7.17 -2.73
CA LYS A 22 -6.81 7.01 -1.33
C LYS A 22 -5.97 5.97 -0.62
N ALA A 23 -5.69 4.85 -1.28
CA ALA A 23 -4.84 3.78 -0.75
C ALA A 23 -3.44 4.32 -0.43
N LYS A 24 -2.85 5.09 -1.36
CA LYS A 24 -1.54 5.71 -1.17
C LYS A 24 -1.52 6.65 0.04
N ASP A 25 -2.54 7.50 0.19
CA ASP A 25 -2.61 8.42 1.33
C ASP A 25 -2.87 7.69 2.65
N ALA A 26 -3.69 6.64 2.64
CA ALA A 26 -3.89 5.77 3.81
C ALA A 26 -2.60 5.02 4.20
N PHE A 27 -1.80 4.54 3.24
CA PHE A 27 -0.49 3.94 3.52
C PHE A 27 0.51 4.96 4.07
N LYS A 28 0.52 6.22 3.61
CA LYS A 28 1.34 7.27 4.26
C LYS A 28 0.94 7.49 5.71
N ALA A 29 -0.37 7.53 5.99
CA ALA A 29 -0.85 7.67 7.36
C ALA A 29 -0.52 6.43 8.23
N ALA A 30 -0.47 5.24 7.66
CA ALA A 30 -0.02 4.03 8.35
C ALA A 30 1.51 4.00 8.55
N ASP A 31 2.29 4.52 7.61
CA ASP A 31 3.75 4.69 7.71
C ASP A 31 4.15 5.53 8.92
N GLU A 32 3.39 6.61 9.21
CA GLU A 32 3.60 7.47 10.38
C GLU A 32 3.39 6.74 11.72
N LEU A 33 2.64 5.64 11.72
CA LEU A 33 2.36 4.81 12.91
C LEU A 33 3.28 3.59 13.01
N GLU A 34 4.11 3.35 12.00
CA GLU A 34 5.01 2.20 11.91
C GLU A 34 6.38 2.51 12.51
N ASP A 35 6.82 1.67 13.44
CA ASP A 35 8.14 1.83 14.05
C ASP A 35 9.25 1.68 13.01
N MET A 36 10.15 2.66 12.98
CA MET A 36 11.41 2.59 12.27
C MET A 36 12.55 2.55 13.28
N PHE A 37 13.49 1.63 13.09
CA PHE A 37 14.64 1.48 13.98
C PHE A 37 15.93 1.23 13.18
N PRO A 38 17.12 1.46 13.78
CA PRO A 38 18.38 1.29 13.08
C PRO A 38 18.50 -0.09 12.42
N GLY A 39 18.81 -0.10 11.12
CA GLY A 39 18.89 -1.33 10.33
C GLY A 39 17.59 -1.75 9.63
N ARG A 40 16.43 -1.19 10.01
CA ARG A 40 15.17 -1.40 9.27
C ARG A 40 15.17 -0.53 8.00
N LYS A 41 15.28 -1.18 6.84
CA LYS A 41 15.36 -0.51 5.54
C LYS A 41 14.01 0.00 5.02
N SER A 42 12.91 -0.69 5.36
CA SER A 42 11.56 -0.38 4.93
C SER A 42 10.54 -0.99 5.90
N ASN A 43 9.27 -0.71 5.66
CA ASN A 43 8.14 -1.24 6.40
C ASN A 43 6.99 -1.57 5.42
N PRO A 44 5.94 -2.30 5.86
CA PRO A 44 4.83 -2.68 4.99
C PRO A 44 4.21 -1.49 4.25
N SER A 45 3.94 -0.37 4.92
CA SER A 45 3.30 0.79 4.29
C SER A 45 4.13 1.36 3.13
N ARG A 46 5.45 1.50 3.31
CA ARG A 46 6.38 1.96 2.26
C ARG A 46 6.51 1.02 1.08
N VAL A 47 6.21 -0.27 1.25
CA VAL A 47 6.21 -1.24 0.14
C VAL A 47 5.01 -1.01 -0.79
N TYR A 48 3.86 -0.60 -0.26
CA TYR A 48 2.63 -0.44 -1.05
C TYR A 48 2.47 0.94 -1.69
N ILE A 49 3.06 2.00 -1.12
CA ILE A 49 3.06 3.35 -1.71
C ILE A 49 3.50 3.35 -3.19
N PRO A 50 4.67 2.78 -3.58
CA PRO A 50 5.08 2.74 -4.98
C PRO A 50 4.22 1.79 -5.84
N ARG A 51 3.56 0.79 -5.24
CA ARG A 51 2.64 -0.09 -5.97
C ARG A 51 1.36 0.64 -6.37
N CYS A 52 0.86 1.54 -5.51
CA CYS A 52 -0.28 2.38 -5.83
C CYS A 52 0.02 3.25 -7.06
N ASP A 53 1.22 3.85 -7.12
CA ASP A 53 1.65 4.62 -8.30
C ASP A 53 1.76 3.75 -9.55
N HIS A 54 2.31 2.54 -9.41
CA HIS A 54 2.43 1.59 -10.52
C HIS A 54 1.05 1.20 -11.09
N TRP A 55 0.10 0.78 -10.24
CA TRP A 55 -1.22 0.37 -10.69
C TRP A 55 -2.09 1.53 -11.14
N LYS A 56 -1.90 2.73 -10.60
CA LYS A 56 -2.53 3.94 -11.14
C LYS A 56 -2.10 4.19 -12.59
N ALA A 57 -0.81 4.02 -12.89
CA ALA A 57 -0.27 4.19 -14.23
C ALA A 57 -0.55 2.99 -15.16
N ASN A 58 -0.67 1.79 -14.60
CA ASN A 58 -0.87 0.53 -15.34
C ASN A 58 -2.02 -0.27 -14.73
N PRO A 59 -3.29 0.15 -14.81
CA PRO A 59 -4.39 -0.51 -14.10
C PRO A 59 -4.45 -2.02 -14.38
N PRO A 60 -4.60 -2.87 -13.35
CA PRO A 60 -4.52 -4.32 -13.51
C PRO A 60 -5.78 -4.94 -14.12
N GLY A 61 -6.85 -4.16 -14.29
CA GLY A 61 -8.15 -4.60 -14.83
C GLY A 61 -9.09 -5.11 -13.74
N ASP A 62 -10.32 -5.42 -14.14
CA ASP A 62 -11.41 -5.77 -13.22
C ASP A 62 -11.25 -7.15 -12.56
N ASP A 63 -10.53 -8.07 -13.22
CA ASP A 63 -10.28 -9.44 -12.74
C ASP A 63 -9.03 -9.56 -11.83
N TRP A 64 -8.50 -8.42 -11.37
CA TRP A 64 -7.31 -8.43 -10.55
C TRP A 64 -7.58 -8.97 -9.14
N ASP A 65 -6.80 -9.96 -8.73
CA ASP A 65 -6.93 -10.67 -7.45
C ASP A 65 -6.25 -9.94 -6.26
N GLY A 66 -5.75 -8.72 -6.49
CA GLY A 66 -5.02 -7.94 -5.49
C GLY A 66 -3.55 -8.33 -5.35
N VAL A 67 -3.04 -9.26 -6.16
CA VAL A 67 -1.65 -9.72 -6.09
C VAL A 67 -0.71 -8.73 -6.78
N TRP A 68 0.39 -8.43 -6.10
CA TRP A 68 1.52 -7.76 -6.73
C TRP A 68 2.38 -8.79 -7.47
N THR A 69 2.27 -8.83 -8.79
CA THR A 69 3.17 -9.61 -9.63
C THR A 69 4.30 -8.69 -10.11
N LEU A 70 5.53 -8.98 -9.68
CA LEU A 70 6.71 -8.32 -10.19
C LEU A 70 6.93 -8.77 -11.64
N THR A 71 6.37 -8.03 -12.60
CA THR A 71 6.63 -8.24 -14.01
C THR A 71 7.92 -7.52 -14.38
N SER A 72 9.07 -8.09 -14.01
CA SER A 72 10.32 -7.74 -14.68
C SER A 72 11.23 -8.95 -14.75
N LYS A 73 11.65 -9.24 -15.99
CA LYS A 73 12.75 -10.15 -16.32
C LYS A 73 14.10 -9.48 -16.04
#